data_AF-A0A523NHE4-F1
#
_entry.id   AF-A0A523NHE4-F1
#
_cell.length_a   1.000
_cell.length_b   1.000
_cell.length_c   1.000
_cell.angle_alpha   90.00
_cell.angle_beta   90.00
_cell.angle_gamma   90.00
#
_symmetry.space_group_name_H-M   'P 1'
#
loop_
_entity.id
_entity.type
_entity.pdbx_description
1 polymer ?
#
loop_
_entity_poly.entity_id
_entity_poly.type
_entity_poly.pdbx_seq_one_letter_code
_entity_poly.pdbx_strand_id
1 'polypeptide(L)'
;MDKKHIIKYWQDFFADLFIGTFKSLFLFAFAGFFLGVLTTFLLKEISVQPENWQTWLEVSVLLIALAWYGTFGIVHGLTAGLLRTVGKKLCEMVGGLHDLLDILVRGVLSNYSKFNKHVPKKELADKFDQLGKKFLEDLKLKSGFLNQVKSLIFRVVLKVLKFLFLDDVMVELNKKPSDQLSRADIESAVRRVGVEFVISTITDNILLLHVLNGFLLALTFGLPFFLFWTF
;
A
#
# COMPACT_ATOMS: atom_id res chain seq x y z
N MET A 1 12.91 6.51 18.54
CA MET A 1 12.18 5.38 19.15
C MET A 1 13.18 4.27 19.53
N ASP A 2 12.90 3.39 20.52
CA ASP A 2 13.79 2.26 20.83
C ASP A 2 13.78 1.21 19.70
N LYS A 3 14.92 0.58 19.41
CA LYS A 3 15.11 -0.43 18.36
C LYS A 3 14.09 -1.56 18.47
N LYS A 4 13.77 -2.01 19.70
CA LYS A 4 12.78 -3.06 19.95
C LYS A 4 11.38 -2.66 19.48
N HIS A 5 11.00 -1.40 19.67
CA HIS A 5 9.70 -0.90 19.27
C HIS A 5 9.57 -0.83 17.74
N ILE A 6 10.63 -0.40 17.04
CA ILE A 6 10.64 -0.36 15.56
C ILE A 6 10.61 -1.78 14.98
N ILE A 7 11.35 -2.73 15.56
CA ILE A 7 11.26 -4.15 15.18
C ILE A 7 9.82 -4.66 15.32
N LYS A 8 9.19 -4.42 16.47
CA LYS A 8 7.81 -4.84 16.72
C LYS A 8 6.83 -4.21 15.72
N TYR A 9 6.96 -2.91 15.47
CA TYR A 9 6.16 -2.19 14.48
C TYR A 9 6.21 -2.86 13.10
N TRP A 10 7.40 -3.18 12.60
CA TRP A 10 7.56 -3.83 11.30
C TRP A 10 7.06 -5.28 11.31
N GLN A 11 7.22 -6.02 12.41
CA GLN A 11 6.64 -7.35 12.57
C GLN A 11 5.11 -7.31 12.50
N ASP A 12 4.48 -6.38 13.21
CA ASP A 12 3.03 -6.19 13.24
C ASP A 12 2.52 -5.72 11.87
N PHE A 13 3.22 -4.77 11.23
CA PHE A 13 2.94 -4.33 9.86
C PHE A 13 2.92 -5.51 8.88
N PHE A 14 3.94 -6.36 8.90
CA PHE A 14 4.00 -7.52 8.02
C PHE A 14 3.02 -8.63 8.40
N ALA A 15 2.56 -8.73 9.65
CA ALA A 15 1.50 -9.65 10.00
C ALA A 15 0.16 -9.18 9.43
N ASP A 16 -0.16 -7.90 9.63
CA ASP A 16 -1.40 -7.29 9.16
C ASP A 16 -1.45 -7.13 7.63
N LEU A 17 -0.31 -6.92 6.98
CA LEU A 17 -0.23 -6.80 5.51
C LEU A 17 -0.81 -8.01 4.78
N PHE A 18 -0.68 -9.24 5.30
CA PHE A 18 -1.24 -10.42 4.62
C PHE A 18 -2.63 -10.76 5.15
N ILE A 19 -2.78 -10.85 6.47
CA ILE A 19 -4.06 -11.27 7.09
C ILE A 19 -5.12 -10.20 6.89
N GLY A 20 -4.77 -8.93 7.10
CA GLY A 20 -5.64 -7.80 6.89
C GLY A 20 -6.04 -7.65 5.42
N THR A 21 -5.09 -7.81 4.49
CA THR A 21 -5.39 -7.76 3.04
C THR A 21 -6.34 -8.87 2.63
N PHE A 22 -6.10 -10.11 3.04
CA PHE A 22 -7.00 -11.22 2.71
C PHE A 22 -8.42 -10.97 3.22
N LYS A 23 -8.57 -10.57 4.49
CA LYS A 23 -9.88 -10.24 5.07
C LYS A 23 -10.58 -9.10 4.34
N SER A 24 -9.85 -8.05 4.01
CA SER A 24 -10.36 -6.88 3.29
C SER A 24 -10.87 -7.28 1.90
N LEU A 25 -10.05 -7.99 1.12
CA LEU A 25 -10.43 -8.43 -0.23
C LEU A 25 -11.65 -9.35 -0.20
N PHE A 26 -11.71 -10.30 0.74
CA PHE A 26 -12.86 -11.19 0.89
C PHE A 26 -14.14 -10.40 1.19
N LEU A 27 -14.10 -9.46 2.15
CA LEU A 27 -15.26 -8.66 2.55
C LEU A 27 -15.75 -7.78 1.40
N PHE A 28 -14.83 -7.14 0.67
CA PHE A 28 -15.18 -6.30 -0.46
C PHE A 28 -15.70 -7.09 -1.66
N ALA A 29 -15.15 -8.27 -1.96
CA ALA A 29 -15.67 -9.17 -2.99
C ALA A 29 -17.10 -9.60 -2.67
N PHE A 30 -17.35 -9.97 -1.42
CA PHE A 30 -18.68 -10.38 -0.95
C PHE A 30 -19.67 -9.21 -1.01
N ALA A 31 -19.29 -8.02 -0.53
CA ALA A 31 -20.13 -6.83 -0.62
C ALA A 31 -20.46 -6.48 -2.09
N GLY A 32 -19.47 -6.56 -2.97
CA GLY A 32 -19.64 -6.36 -4.40
C GLY A 32 -20.60 -7.37 -5.05
N PHE A 33 -20.48 -8.66 -4.69
CA PHE A 33 -21.41 -9.69 -5.14
C PHE A 33 -22.86 -9.41 -4.69
N PHE A 34 -23.06 -9.06 -3.42
CA PHE A 34 -24.39 -8.72 -2.88
C PHE A 34 -24.98 -7.49 -3.56
N LEU A 35 -24.16 -6.48 -3.84
CA LEU A 35 -24.59 -5.34 -4.64
C LEU A 35 -25.05 -5.80 -6.02
N GLY A 36 -24.31 -6.71 -6.66
CA GLY A 36 -24.70 -7.30 -7.93
C GLY A 36 -26.05 -8.02 -7.88
N VAL A 37 -26.27 -8.89 -6.87
CA VAL A 37 -27.55 -9.57 -6.64
C VAL A 37 -28.69 -8.56 -6.47
N LEU A 38 -28.47 -7.53 -5.67
CA LEU A 38 -29.47 -6.47 -5.44
C LEU A 38 -29.77 -5.73 -6.74
N THR A 39 -28.77 -5.43 -7.57
CA THR A 39 -28.98 -4.78 -8.86
C THR A 39 -29.76 -5.67 -9.83
N THR A 40 -29.53 -6.99 -9.84
CA THR A 40 -30.36 -7.93 -10.62
C THR A 40 -31.82 -7.88 -10.19
N PHE A 41 -32.09 -7.83 -8.89
CA PHE A 41 -33.45 -7.68 -8.37
C PHE A 41 -34.09 -6.37 -8.84
N LEU A 42 -33.37 -5.25 -8.76
CA LEU A 42 -33.85 -3.96 -9.26
C LEU A 42 -34.09 -3.96 -10.78
N LEU A 43 -33.23 -4.62 -11.56
CA LEU A 43 -33.43 -4.74 -13.00
C LEU A 43 -34.75 -5.45 -13.32
N LYS A 44 -35.06 -6.51 -12.58
CA LYS A 44 -36.34 -7.23 -12.71
C LYS A 44 -37.53 -6.29 -12.46
N GLU A 45 -37.53 -5.61 -11.32
CA GLU A 45 -38.67 -4.78 -10.89
C GLU A 45 -38.89 -3.55 -11.78
N ILE A 46 -37.81 -2.98 -12.36
CA ILE A 46 -37.88 -1.72 -13.11
C ILE A 46 -38.03 -1.95 -14.61
N SER A 47 -37.32 -2.92 -15.19
CA SER A 47 -37.13 -3.02 -16.64
C SER A 47 -37.75 -4.27 -17.27
N VAL A 48 -37.92 -5.35 -16.51
CA VAL A 48 -38.50 -6.59 -17.04
C VAL A 48 -40.00 -6.60 -16.71
N GLN A 49 -40.83 -6.10 -17.62
CA GLN A 49 -42.29 -6.17 -17.48
C GLN A 49 -42.78 -7.60 -17.78
N PRO A 50 -43.30 -8.35 -16.78
CA PRO A 50 -43.56 -9.79 -16.92
C PRO A 50 -44.76 -10.13 -17.82
N GLU A 51 -45.63 -9.15 -18.11
CA GLU A 51 -46.99 -9.40 -18.61
C GLU A 51 -47.04 -10.10 -19.99
N ASN A 52 -45.93 -10.11 -20.75
CA ASN A 52 -45.87 -10.72 -22.09
C ASN A 52 -44.71 -11.69 -22.30
N TRP A 53 -43.92 -12.00 -21.27
CA TRP A 53 -42.71 -12.82 -21.44
C TRP A 53 -42.98 -14.30 -21.18
N GLN A 54 -42.42 -15.17 -22.03
CA GLN A 54 -42.38 -16.60 -21.73
C GLN A 54 -41.44 -16.82 -20.54
N THR A 55 -41.88 -17.60 -19.55
CA THR A 55 -41.17 -17.79 -18.26
C THR A 55 -39.71 -18.23 -18.42
N TRP A 56 -39.42 -19.10 -19.40
CA TRP A 56 -38.04 -19.56 -19.63
C TRP A 56 -37.11 -18.43 -20.11
N LEU A 57 -37.65 -17.46 -20.84
CA LEU A 57 -36.90 -16.33 -21.39
C LEU A 57 -36.61 -15.31 -20.28
N GLU A 58 -37.59 -15.02 -19.42
CA GLU A 58 -37.40 -14.21 -18.20
C GLU A 58 -36.30 -14.80 -17.31
N VAL A 59 -36.39 -16.10 -16.99
CA VAL A 59 -35.40 -16.78 -16.14
C VAL A 59 -34.00 -16.73 -16.77
N SER A 60 -33.91 -16.97 -18.08
CA SER A 60 -32.62 -16.94 -18.79
C SER A 60 -31.98 -15.56 -18.73
N VAL A 61 -32.76 -14.50 -18.95
CA VAL A 61 -32.30 -13.11 -18.85
C VAL A 61 -31.84 -12.78 -17.44
N LEU A 62 -32.61 -13.15 -16.42
CA LEU A 62 -32.25 -12.87 -15.02
C LEU A 62 -30.99 -13.63 -14.59
N LEU A 63 -30.77 -14.85 -15.09
CA LEU A 63 -29.53 -15.59 -14.84
C LEU A 63 -28.32 -14.92 -15.50
N ILE A 64 -28.46 -14.43 -16.73
CA ILE A 64 -27.40 -13.68 -17.43
C ILE A 64 -27.11 -12.37 -16.70
N ALA A 65 -28.14 -11.63 -16.30
CA ALA A 65 -28.01 -10.41 -15.52
C ALA A 65 -27.32 -10.68 -14.17
N LEU A 66 -27.72 -11.75 -13.46
CA LEU A 66 -27.06 -12.16 -12.21
C LEU A 66 -25.59 -12.50 -12.43
N ALA A 67 -25.27 -13.25 -13.49
CA ALA A 67 -23.88 -13.58 -13.81
C ALA A 67 -23.06 -12.31 -14.12
N TRP A 68 -23.64 -11.37 -14.87
CA TRP A 68 -23.02 -10.09 -15.20
C TRP A 68 -22.78 -9.24 -13.94
N TYR A 69 -23.85 -8.89 -13.22
CA TYR A 69 -23.79 -8.04 -12.04
C TYR A 69 -23.00 -8.68 -10.90
N GLY A 70 -23.14 -9.99 -10.69
CA GLY A 70 -22.37 -10.72 -9.69
C GLY A 70 -20.88 -10.71 -9.99
N THR A 71 -20.49 -10.99 -11.24
CA THR A 71 -19.08 -11.00 -11.65
C THR A 71 -18.47 -9.60 -11.57
N PHE A 72 -19.11 -8.60 -12.18
CA PHE A 72 -18.61 -7.22 -12.14
C PHE A 72 -18.66 -6.64 -10.73
N GLY A 73 -19.67 -6.97 -9.93
CA GLY A 73 -19.74 -6.63 -8.52
C GLY A 73 -18.52 -7.14 -7.75
N ILE A 74 -18.16 -8.42 -7.91
CA ILE A 74 -16.95 -9.00 -7.32
C ILE A 74 -15.70 -8.25 -7.80
N VAL A 75 -15.56 -8.00 -9.11
CA VAL A 75 -14.39 -7.31 -9.68
C VAL A 75 -14.23 -5.90 -9.12
N HIS A 76 -15.30 -5.10 -9.11
CA HIS A 76 -15.27 -3.74 -8.56
C HIS A 76 -15.06 -3.73 -7.05
N GLY A 77 -15.65 -4.69 -6.34
CA GLY A 77 -15.42 -4.92 -4.92
C GLY A 77 -13.94 -5.20 -4.65
N LEU A 78 -13.37 -6.23 -5.29
CA LEU A 78 -11.95 -6.58 -5.17
C LEU A 78 -11.03 -5.40 -5.49
N THR A 79 -11.33 -4.66 -6.57
CA THR A 79 -10.57 -3.45 -6.94
C THR A 79 -10.62 -2.40 -5.84
N ALA A 80 -11.80 -2.08 -5.31
CA ALA A 80 -11.94 -1.11 -4.23
C ALA A 80 -11.25 -1.58 -2.94
N GLY A 81 -11.37 -2.86 -2.59
CA GLY A 81 -10.69 -3.45 -1.44
C GLY A 81 -9.17 -3.41 -1.58
N LEU A 82 -8.66 -3.69 -2.78
CA LEU A 82 -7.23 -3.62 -3.09
C LEU A 82 -6.72 -2.18 -2.97
N LEU A 83 -7.37 -1.22 -3.63
CA LEU A 83 -6.97 0.20 -3.60
C LEU A 83 -6.94 0.75 -2.18
N ARG A 84 -8.00 0.49 -1.40
CA ARG A 84 -8.06 0.88 0.02
C ARG A 84 -6.94 0.28 0.83
N THR A 85 -6.67 -1.01 0.64
CA THR A 85 -5.66 -1.74 1.42
C THR A 85 -4.25 -1.29 1.04
N VAL A 86 -3.96 -1.16 -0.26
CA VAL A 86 -2.67 -0.67 -0.77
C VAL A 86 -2.42 0.75 -0.28
N GLY A 87 -3.39 1.66 -0.42
CA GLY A 87 -3.24 3.05 0.05
C GLY A 87 -2.94 3.10 1.55
N LYS A 88 -3.75 2.41 2.37
CA LYS A 88 -3.51 2.34 3.82
C LYS A 88 -2.12 1.78 4.16
N LYS A 89 -1.73 0.67 3.53
CA LYS A 89 -0.46 -0.02 3.82
C LYS A 89 0.76 0.76 3.34
N LEU A 90 0.64 1.46 2.22
CA LEU A 90 1.69 2.37 1.75
C LEU A 90 1.86 3.54 2.72
N CYS A 91 0.78 4.19 3.18
CA CYS A 91 0.86 5.27 4.16
C CYS A 91 1.47 4.81 5.49
N GLU A 92 1.06 3.65 6.01
CA GLU A 92 1.67 3.04 7.19
C GLU A 92 3.16 2.79 6.98
N MET A 93 3.53 2.10 5.90
CA MET A 93 4.91 1.80 5.56
C MET A 93 5.76 3.07 5.49
N VAL A 94 5.27 4.10 4.78
CA VAL A 94 5.91 5.40 4.61
C VAL A 94 6.08 6.10 5.95
N GLY A 95 5.07 6.08 6.84
CA GLY A 95 5.21 6.55 8.21
C GLY A 95 6.31 5.83 9.00
N GLY A 96 6.41 4.50 8.85
CA GLY A 96 7.47 3.69 9.46
C GLY A 96 8.87 3.87 8.85
N LEU A 97 8.98 4.43 7.64
CA LEU A 97 10.27 4.70 6.99
C LEU A 97 11.08 5.74 7.76
N HIS A 98 10.43 6.77 8.32
CA HIS A 98 11.13 7.84 9.04
C HIS A 98 11.89 7.30 10.25
N ASP A 99 11.19 6.55 11.10
CA ASP A 99 11.74 5.89 12.28
C ASP A 99 12.84 4.88 11.94
N LEU A 100 12.65 4.15 10.84
CA LEU A 100 13.65 3.19 10.37
C LEU A 100 14.89 3.90 9.82
N LEU A 101 14.72 4.99 9.07
CA LEU A 101 15.81 5.83 8.59
C LEU A 101 16.61 6.39 9.76
N ASP A 102 15.94 6.97 10.76
CA ASP A 102 16.58 7.55 11.94
C ASP A 102 17.46 6.51 12.68
N ILE A 103 16.93 5.30 12.94
CA ILE A 103 17.73 4.25 13.59
C ILE A 103 18.92 3.81 12.73
N LEU A 104 18.72 3.61 11.43
CA LEU A 104 19.80 3.14 10.56
C LEU A 104 20.89 4.20 10.42
N VAL A 105 20.51 5.47 10.24
CA VAL A 105 21.45 6.60 10.15
C VAL A 105 22.21 6.78 11.46
N ARG A 106 21.52 6.81 12.61
CA ARG A 106 22.19 6.85 13.93
C ARG A 106 23.13 5.67 14.11
N GLY A 107 22.71 4.48 13.68
CA GLY A 107 23.54 3.27 13.70
C GLY A 107 24.81 3.42 12.88
N VAL A 108 24.71 3.89 11.63
CA VAL A 108 25.87 4.12 10.75
C VAL A 108 26.82 5.13 11.39
N LEU A 109 26.28 6.28 11.80
CA LEU A 109 27.08 7.41 12.28
C LEU A 109 27.67 7.17 13.67
N SER A 110 27.05 6.33 14.52
CA SER A 110 27.59 5.95 15.83
C SER A 110 28.90 5.16 15.76
N ASN A 111 29.21 4.57 14.60
CA ASN A 111 30.52 3.92 14.38
C ASN A 111 31.66 4.93 14.24
N TYR A 112 31.35 6.22 14.14
CA TYR A 112 32.33 7.30 14.05
C TYR A 112 32.25 8.15 15.32
N SER A 113 33.29 8.16 16.13
CA SER A 113 33.35 8.92 17.39
C SER A 113 33.20 10.43 17.17
N LYS A 114 33.67 10.92 16.02
CA LYS A 114 33.40 12.26 15.46
C LYS A 114 33.19 12.09 13.98
N PHE A 115 31.94 12.19 13.53
CA PHE A 115 31.63 12.09 12.11
C PHE A 115 32.27 13.25 11.36
N ASN A 116 33.17 12.92 10.43
CA ASN A 116 33.82 13.85 9.52
C ASN A 116 33.14 13.77 8.14
N LYS A 117 32.89 14.91 7.50
CA LYS A 117 32.29 14.96 6.15
C LYS A 117 33.10 14.27 5.06
N HIS A 118 34.38 13.98 5.33
CA HIS A 118 35.29 13.32 4.39
C HIS A 118 35.14 11.78 4.33
N VAL A 119 34.21 11.18 5.09
CA VAL A 119 33.99 9.72 5.00
C VAL A 119 33.48 9.37 3.59
N PRO A 120 34.13 8.41 2.89
CA PRO A 120 33.69 8.02 1.56
C PRO A 120 32.25 7.53 1.54
N LYS A 121 31.46 8.02 0.57
CA LYS A 121 30.06 7.61 0.37
C LYS A 121 29.87 6.09 0.29
N LYS A 122 30.85 5.40 -0.29
CA LYS A 122 30.87 3.93 -0.40
C LYS A 122 30.95 3.24 0.97
N GLU A 123 31.77 3.76 1.88
CA GLU A 123 31.92 3.22 3.23
C GLU A 123 30.62 3.36 4.03
N LEU A 124 29.96 4.52 3.90
CA LEU A 124 28.65 4.77 4.50
C LEU A 124 27.57 3.83 3.95
N ALA A 125 27.58 3.59 2.64
CA ALA A 125 26.67 2.66 1.99
C ALA A 125 26.87 1.22 2.49
N ASP A 126 28.11 0.76 2.60
CA ASP A 126 28.44 -0.59 3.07
C ASP A 126 28.03 -0.79 4.53
N LYS A 127 28.26 0.20 5.39
CA LYS A 127 27.81 0.19 6.79
C LYS A 127 26.28 0.22 6.91
N PHE A 128 25.62 0.99 6.05
CA PHE A 128 24.16 1.02 5.98
C PHE A 128 23.60 -0.35 5.59
N ASP A 129 24.16 -0.98 4.56
CA ASP A 129 23.75 -2.31 4.10
C ASP A 129 23.97 -3.38 5.18
N GLN A 130 25.07 -3.32 5.94
CA GLN A 130 25.34 -4.21 7.07
C GLN A 130 24.28 -4.08 8.17
N LEU A 131 23.95 -2.85 8.58
CA LEU A 131 22.93 -2.59 9.60
C LEU A 131 21.53 -2.96 9.12
N GLY A 132 21.22 -2.69 7.85
CA GLY A 132 19.96 -3.08 7.23
C GLY A 132 19.76 -4.60 7.18
N LYS A 133 20.80 -5.36 6.81
CA LYS A 133 20.77 -6.84 6.84
C LYS A 133 20.56 -7.38 8.26
N LYS A 134 21.29 -6.84 9.24
CA LYS A 134 21.12 -7.21 10.64
C LYS A 134 19.70 -6.90 11.13
N PHE A 135 19.13 -5.76 10.74
CA PHE A 135 17.76 -5.43 11.09
C PHE A 135 16.76 -6.42 10.47
N LEU A 136 16.94 -6.79 9.19
CA LEU A 136 16.11 -7.80 8.53
C LEU A 136 16.18 -9.17 9.24
N GLU A 137 17.36 -9.57 9.72
CA GLU A 137 17.54 -10.78 10.52
C GLU A 137 16.82 -10.68 11.89
N ASP A 138 16.97 -9.53 12.56
CA ASP A 138 16.32 -9.23 13.84
C ASP A 138 14.78 -9.23 13.76
N LEU A 139 14.21 -8.94 12.59
CA LEU A 139 12.75 -9.02 12.37
C LEU A 139 12.21 -10.43 12.54
N LYS A 140 13.06 -11.48 12.50
CA LYS A 140 12.66 -12.90 12.68
C LYS A 140 11.35 -13.24 11.98
N LEU A 141 11.23 -12.82 10.72
CA LEU A 141 10.04 -13.04 9.92
C LEU A 141 9.79 -14.57 9.82
N LYS A 142 8.67 -15.05 10.38
CA LYS A 142 8.31 -16.48 10.51
C LYS A 142 8.56 -17.28 9.21
N SER A 143 8.96 -18.55 9.33
CA SER A 143 9.26 -19.44 8.19
C SER A 143 8.07 -19.65 7.24
N GLY A 144 8.33 -19.73 5.92
CA GLY A 144 7.34 -20.00 4.86
C GLY A 144 7.46 -19.10 3.62
N PHE A 145 6.62 -19.33 2.59
CA PHE A 145 6.57 -18.51 1.36
C PHE A 145 6.35 -17.01 1.64
N LEU A 146 5.50 -16.70 2.63
CA LEU A 146 5.26 -15.32 3.08
C LEU A 146 6.53 -14.62 3.59
N ASN A 147 7.52 -15.37 4.07
CA ASN A 147 8.80 -14.79 4.48
C ASN A 147 9.59 -14.22 3.30
N GLN A 148 9.59 -14.93 2.17
CA GLN A 148 10.29 -14.48 0.98
C GLN A 148 9.70 -13.16 0.48
N VAL A 149 8.37 -13.05 0.48
CA VAL A 149 7.68 -11.81 0.11
C VAL A 149 7.99 -10.67 1.10
N LYS A 150 7.91 -10.93 2.41
CA LYS A 150 8.26 -9.95 3.45
C LYS A 150 9.70 -9.48 3.32
N SER A 151 10.64 -10.41 3.13
CA SER A 151 12.05 -10.10 2.93
C SER A 151 12.27 -9.30 1.65
N LEU A 152 11.57 -9.61 0.56
CA LEU A 152 11.67 -8.86 -0.69
C LEU A 152 11.20 -7.41 -0.50
N ILE A 153 10.01 -7.22 0.08
CA ILE A 153 9.47 -5.89 0.40
C ILE A 153 10.45 -5.12 1.27
N PHE A 154 10.98 -5.75 2.32
CA PHE A 154 11.90 -5.08 3.23
C PHE A 154 13.25 -4.74 2.55
N ARG A 155 13.75 -5.57 1.64
CA ARG A 155 14.94 -5.23 0.83
C ARG A 155 14.70 -4.01 -0.05
N VAL A 156 13.51 -3.89 -0.64
CA VAL A 156 13.12 -2.68 -1.40
C VAL A 156 13.10 -1.47 -0.47
N VAL A 157 12.49 -1.59 0.71
CA VAL A 157 12.51 -0.54 1.75
C VAL A 157 13.95 -0.11 2.08
N LEU A 158 14.84 -1.05 2.38
CA LEU A 158 16.24 -0.74 2.69
C LEU A 158 16.96 -0.06 1.52
N LYS A 159 16.64 -0.44 0.27
CA LYS A 159 17.20 0.22 -0.92
C LYS A 159 16.76 1.68 -1.02
N VAL A 160 15.48 1.95 -0.78
CA VAL A 160 14.94 3.33 -0.74
C VAL A 160 15.58 4.12 0.40
N LEU A 161 15.65 3.55 1.61
CA LEU A 161 16.25 4.22 2.75
C LEU A 161 17.74 4.50 2.55
N LYS A 162 18.47 3.60 1.89
CA LYS A 162 19.87 3.83 1.52
C LYS A 162 20.01 5.02 0.57
N PHE A 163 19.13 5.11 -0.42
CA PHE A 163 19.09 6.25 -1.34
C PHE A 163 18.84 7.54 -0.56
N LEU A 164 17.77 7.61 0.24
CA LEU A 164 17.44 8.78 1.07
C LEU A 164 18.58 9.17 2.00
N PHE A 165 19.25 8.19 2.62
CA PHE A 165 20.39 8.45 3.47
C PHE A 165 21.55 9.09 2.68
N LEU A 166 21.98 8.44 1.59
CA LEU A 166 23.18 8.83 0.86
C LEU A 166 23.01 10.11 0.03
N ASP A 167 21.80 10.36 -0.47
CA ASP A 167 21.54 11.43 -1.43
C ASP A 167 20.83 12.63 -0.79
N ASP A 168 20.02 12.43 0.24
CA ASP A 168 19.31 13.53 0.90
C ASP A 168 19.93 13.87 2.27
N VAL A 169 19.98 12.90 3.18
CA VAL A 169 20.48 13.13 4.55
C VAL A 169 21.94 13.57 4.52
N MET A 170 22.80 12.86 3.80
CA MET A 170 24.22 13.19 3.72
C MET A 170 24.49 14.54 3.05
N VAL A 171 23.69 14.91 2.05
CA VAL A 171 23.79 16.23 1.39
C VAL A 171 23.39 17.34 2.35
N GLU A 172 22.28 17.16 3.09
CA GLU A 172 21.84 18.14 4.09
C GLU A 172 22.84 18.31 5.23
N LEU A 173 23.44 17.21 5.69
CA LEU A 173 24.51 17.22 6.68
C LEU A 173 25.76 17.95 6.19
N ASN A 174 26.10 17.83 4.91
CA ASN A 174 27.28 18.49 4.34
C ASN A 174 27.12 20.01 4.17
N LYS A 175 25.90 20.55 4.14
CA LYS A 175 25.64 22.00 4.07
C LYS A 175 26.01 22.76 5.35
N LYS A 176 26.10 22.08 6.50
CA LYS A 176 26.44 22.70 7.78
C LYS A 176 27.92 23.13 7.78
N PRO A 177 28.31 24.28 8.34
CA PRO A 177 29.69 24.77 8.28
C PRO A 177 30.68 23.97 9.14
N SER A 178 30.21 23.25 10.17
CA SER A 178 31.06 22.49 11.09
C SER A 178 31.57 21.18 10.47
N ASP A 179 32.86 20.90 10.60
CA ASP A 179 33.47 19.61 10.21
C ASP A 179 33.12 18.46 11.15
N GLN A 180 32.52 18.78 12.30
CA GLN A 180 31.97 17.81 13.26
C GLN A 180 30.47 18.03 13.38
N LEU A 181 29.69 16.99 13.08
CA LEU A 181 28.23 17.03 13.16
C LEU A 181 27.75 16.56 14.54
N SER A 182 26.78 17.27 15.10
CA SER A 182 26.13 16.86 16.34
C SER A 182 24.97 15.89 16.06
N ARG A 183 24.50 15.20 17.10
CA ARG A 183 23.29 14.35 17.00
C ARG A 183 22.04 15.12 16.58
N ALA A 184 21.93 16.38 17.00
CA ALA A 184 20.81 17.24 16.63
C ALA A 184 20.81 17.56 15.13
N ASP A 185 21.99 17.68 14.52
CA ASP A 185 22.11 17.90 13.07
C ASP A 185 21.62 16.69 12.27
N ILE A 186 21.96 15.48 12.74
CA ILE A 186 21.53 14.20 12.16
C ILE A 186 20.01 14.07 12.21
N GLU A 187 19.43 14.29 13.41
CA GLU A 187 18.00 14.22 13.60
C GLU A 187 17.26 15.26 12.75
N SER A 188 17.78 16.50 12.71
CA SER A 188 17.23 17.55 11.86
C SER A 188 17.30 17.22 10.37
N ALA A 189 18.39 16.60 9.90
CA ALA A 189 18.54 16.20 8.50
C ALA A 189 17.52 15.11 8.14
N VAL A 190 17.42 14.06 8.96
CA VAL A 190 16.45 12.95 8.74
C VAL A 190 15.00 13.46 8.74
N ARG A 191 14.66 14.42 9.61
CA ARG A 191 13.33 15.07 9.64
C ARG A 191 13.01 15.87 8.39
N ARG A 192 14.02 16.47 7.76
CA ARG A 192 13.85 17.28 6.54
C ARG A 192 13.62 16.47 5.27
N VAL A 193 13.99 15.19 5.24
CA VAL A 193 13.82 14.33 4.04
C VAL A 193 12.36 13.98 3.73
N GLY A 194 11.40 14.44 4.54
CA GLY A 194 10.06 14.79 4.03
C GLY A 194 9.22 13.61 3.55
N VAL A 195 8.96 12.66 4.43
CA VAL A 195 8.03 11.53 4.22
C VAL A 195 6.60 11.99 3.88
N GLU A 196 6.21 13.19 4.32
CA GLU A 196 4.85 13.73 4.19
C GLU A 196 4.43 13.99 2.73
N PHE A 197 5.34 14.45 1.87
CA PHE A 197 5.03 14.68 0.45
C PHE A 197 4.64 13.38 -0.26
N VAL A 198 5.32 12.28 0.07
CA VAL A 198 5.06 10.95 -0.49
C VAL A 198 3.66 10.45 -0.08
N ILE A 199 3.23 10.71 1.16
CA ILE A 199 1.90 10.33 1.66
C ILE A 199 0.79 11.04 0.88
N SER A 200 0.94 12.34 0.62
CA SER A 200 -0.06 13.12 -0.14
C SER A 200 -0.21 12.54 -1.56
N THR A 201 0.90 12.36 -2.28
CA THR A 201 0.86 11.82 -3.65
C THR A 201 0.26 10.42 -3.73
N ILE A 202 0.55 9.55 -2.75
CA ILE A 202 -0.07 8.22 -2.68
C ILE A 202 -1.59 8.36 -2.50
N THR A 203 -2.03 9.24 -1.59
CA THR A 203 -3.45 9.43 -1.28
C THR A 203 -4.21 9.94 -2.51
N ASP A 204 -3.67 10.94 -3.21
CA ASP A 204 -4.28 11.53 -4.39
C ASP A 204 -4.43 10.53 -5.54
N ASN A 205 -3.39 9.74 -5.81
CA ASN A 205 -3.44 8.71 -6.86
C ASN A 205 -4.41 7.58 -6.52
N ILE A 206 -4.46 7.13 -5.27
CA ILE A 206 -5.41 6.10 -4.82
C ILE A 206 -6.85 6.63 -4.91
N LEU A 207 -7.08 7.90 -4.59
CA LEU A 207 -8.38 8.55 -4.74
C LEU A 207 -8.83 8.56 -6.21
N LEU A 208 -7.94 8.95 -7.13
CA LEU A 208 -8.24 8.96 -8.57
C LEU A 208 -8.62 7.56 -9.07
N LEU A 209 -7.91 6.52 -8.63
CA LEU A 209 -8.23 5.13 -8.98
C LEU A 209 -9.59 4.68 -8.42
N HIS A 210 -9.96 5.13 -7.21
CA HIS A 210 -11.30 4.88 -6.66
C HIS A 210 -12.40 5.55 -7.48
N VAL A 211 -12.17 6.80 -7.90
CA VAL A 211 -13.10 7.53 -8.78
C VAL A 211 -13.27 6.81 -10.11
N LEU A 212 -12.16 6.38 -10.74
CA LEU A 212 -12.20 5.61 -11.98
C LEU A 212 -12.97 4.28 -11.81
N ASN A 213 -12.72 3.55 -10.73
CA ASN A 213 -13.46 2.32 -10.43
C ASN A 213 -14.96 2.58 -10.25
N GLY A 214 -15.34 3.71 -9.64
CA GLY A 214 -16.73 4.14 -9.50
C GLY A 214 -17.39 4.45 -10.85
N PHE A 215 -16.70 5.15 -11.75
CA PHE A 215 -17.19 5.39 -13.11
C PHE A 215 -17.37 4.10 -13.88
N LEU A 216 -16.41 3.18 -13.83
CA LEU A 216 -16.51 1.88 -14.49
C LEU A 216 -17.64 1.04 -13.90
N LEU A 217 -17.86 1.09 -12.59
CA LEU A 217 -19.00 0.43 -11.95
C LEU A 217 -20.32 0.96 -12.48
N ALA A 218 -20.48 2.29 -12.57
CA ALA A 218 -21.69 2.88 -13.11
C ALA A 218 -21.95 2.45 -14.57
N LEU A 219 -20.89 2.38 -15.39
CA LEU A 219 -20.98 1.92 -16.78
C LEU A 219 -21.36 0.43 -16.87
N THR A 220 -20.67 -0.44 -16.14
CA THR A 220 -20.94 -1.89 -16.19
C THR A 220 -22.29 -2.24 -15.60
N PHE A 221 -22.72 -1.53 -14.54
CA PHE A 221 -24.02 -1.78 -13.91
C PHE A 221 -25.18 -1.13 -14.68
N GLY A 222 -24.95 0.02 -15.32
CA GLY A 222 -25.95 0.69 -16.14
C GLY A 222 -26.21 -0.01 -17.48
N LEU A 223 -25.22 -0.75 -18.01
CA LEU A 223 -25.31 -1.34 -19.35
C LEU A 223 -26.54 -2.24 -19.54
N PRO A 224 -26.87 -3.21 -18.66
CA PRO A 224 -28.06 -4.03 -18.87
C PRO A 224 -29.36 -3.22 -18.83
N PHE A 225 -29.51 -2.25 -17.93
CA PHE A 225 -30.68 -1.34 -17.90
C PHE A 225 -30.82 -0.58 -19.23
N PHE A 226 -29.71 -0.04 -19.75
CA PHE A 226 -29.72 0.67 -21.02
C PHE A 226 -30.14 -0.25 -22.19
N LEU A 227 -29.67 -1.49 -22.20
CA LEU A 227 -30.04 -2.46 -23.23
C LEU A 227 -31.54 -2.79 -23.17
N PHE A 228 -32.11 -3.05 -21.99
CA PHE A 228 -33.54 -3.31 -21.83
C PHE A 228 -34.43 -2.09 -22.12
N TRP A 229 -33.90 -0.88 -21.95
CA TRP A 229 -34.63 0.33 -22.29
C TRP A 229 -34.68 0.59 -23.80
N THR A 230 -33.64 0.20 -24.53
CA THR A 230 -33.46 0.55 -25.94
C THR A 230 -33.99 -0.52 -26.91
N PHE A 231 -34.00 -1.79 -26.49
CA PHE A 231 -34.41 -2.95 -27.29
C PHE A 231 -35.60 -3.67 -26.63
#